data_AF-A0A8X6FLY9-F1
#
_entry.id   AF-A0A8X6FLY9-F1
#
_cell.length_a   1.000
_cell.length_b   1.000
_cell.length_c   1.000
_cell.angle_alpha   90.00
_cell.angle_beta   90.00
_cell.angle_gamma   90.00
#
_symmetry.space_group_name_H-M   'P 1'
#
loop_
_entity.id
_entity.type
_entity.pdbx_description
1 polymer ?
#
loop_
_entity_poly.entity_id
_entity_poly.type
_entity_poly.pdbx_seq_one_letter_code
_entity_poly.pdbx_strand_id
1 'polypeptide(L)'
;MYKNALKEDLIRVVKELDGTVESTDTVAKLKTKIENSSTFESDADFVKTLIKNYIDERVSRNERQATLEKQKIEFAKLQLAQLEKEVELQTTKNSPLVSMKRIKHRCGQRTVRLAIVESVVVEPSSN
;
A
#
# COMPACT_ATOMS: atom_id res chain seq x y z
N MET A 1 32.37 -7.92 11.66
CA MET A 1 32.26 -6.54 11.16
C MET A 1 31.10 -6.38 10.18
N TYR A 2 31.10 -7.05 9.04
CA TYR A 2 30.10 -6.81 7.97
C TYR A 2 28.82 -7.65 8.02
N LYS A 3 28.44 -8.21 9.17
CA LYS A 3 27.20 -9.01 9.23
C LYS A 3 26.02 -8.06 8.95
N ASN A 4 25.18 -8.40 7.98
CA ASN A 4 24.04 -7.63 7.50
C ASN A 4 24.35 -6.37 6.65
N ALA A 5 25.63 -6.15 6.31
CA ALA A 5 26.00 -5.09 5.37
C ALA A 5 25.62 -5.50 3.93
N LEU A 6 24.85 -4.65 3.26
CA LEU A 6 24.57 -4.77 1.82
C LEU A 6 25.63 -4.02 1.03
N LYS A 7 25.69 -4.29 -0.29
CA LYS A 7 26.62 -3.62 -1.21
C LYS A 7 26.54 -2.10 -1.09
N GLU A 8 25.33 -1.54 -0.97
CA GLU A 8 25.11 -0.10 -0.86
C GLU A 8 25.71 0.50 0.41
N ASP A 9 25.63 -0.17 1.55
CA ASP A 9 26.24 0.33 2.79
C ASP A 9 27.77 0.39 2.63
N LEU A 10 28.36 -0.66 2.05
CA LEU A 10 29.81 -0.73 1.83
C LEU A 10 30.28 0.32 0.84
N ILE A 11 29.50 0.62 -0.20
CA ILE A 11 29.80 1.72 -1.13
C ILE A 11 29.85 3.06 -0.39
N ARG A 12 28.92 3.31 0.53
CA ARG A 12 28.94 4.54 1.34
C ARG A 12 30.17 4.62 2.21
N VAL A 13 30.51 3.52 2.89
CA VAL A 13 31.72 3.45 3.72
C VAL A 13 32.97 3.72 2.88
N VAL A 14 33.13 3.06 1.73
CA VAL A 14 34.32 3.31 0.86
C VAL A 14 34.40 4.77 0.46
N LYS A 15 33.29 5.41 0.11
CA LYS A 15 33.27 6.84 -0.24
C LYS A 15 33.60 7.74 0.93
N GLU A 16 33.12 7.43 2.13
CA GLU A 16 33.41 8.18 3.36
C GLU A 16 34.89 8.07 3.75
N LEU A 17 35.54 6.97 3.39
CA LEU A 17 36.98 6.75 3.57
C LEU A 17 37.82 7.28 2.40
N ASP A 18 37.27 8.20 1.60
CA ASP A 18 37.89 8.79 0.39
C ASP A 18 38.36 7.75 -0.65
N GLY A 19 37.77 6.56 -0.64
CA GLY A 19 38.06 5.47 -1.56
C GLY A 19 37.26 5.54 -2.85
N THR A 20 37.82 4.97 -3.93
CA THR A 20 37.14 4.87 -5.22
C THR A 20 36.23 3.64 -5.28
N VAL A 21 35.05 3.80 -5.88
CA VAL A 21 34.07 2.74 -6.09
C VAL A 21 33.79 2.58 -7.58
N GLU A 22 34.05 1.39 -8.10
CA GLU A 22 33.69 1.02 -9.46
C GLU A 22 32.32 0.33 -9.46
N SER A 23 31.54 0.52 -10.54
CA SER A 23 30.23 -0.13 -10.67
C SER A 23 30.33 -1.67 -10.62
N THR A 24 31.44 -2.20 -11.13
CA THR A 24 31.77 -3.63 -11.18
C THR A 24 32.31 -4.19 -9.85
N ASP A 25 32.51 -3.34 -8.83
CA ASP A 25 33.03 -3.81 -7.55
C ASP A 25 32.05 -4.78 -6.88
N THR A 26 32.59 -5.91 -6.44
CA THR A 26 31.85 -6.92 -5.67
C THR A 26 31.87 -6.56 -4.19
N VAL A 27 30.95 -7.14 -3.41
CA VAL A 27 30.94 -7.00 -1.94
C VAL A 27 32.30 -7.38 -1.33
N ALA A 28 32.94 -8.42 -1.84
CA ALA A 28 34.27 -8.82 -1.38
C ALA A 28 35.32 -7.74 -1.66
N LYS A 29 35.38 -7.19 -2.89
CA LYS A 29 36.31 -6.10 -3.25
C LYS A 29 36.10 -4.87 -2.38
N LEU A 30 34.86 -4.47 -2.13
CA LEU A 30 34.55 -3.32 -1.27
C LEU A 30 35.04 -3.52 0.16
N LYS A 31 34.88 -4.72 0.73
CA LYS A 31 35.43 -5.05 2.06
C LYS A 31 36.95 -4.93 2.08
N THR A 32 37.62 -5.46 1.07
CA THR A 32 39.08 -5.35 0.95
C THR A 32 39.53 -3.89 0.82
N LYS A 33 38.81 -3.06 0.07
CA LYS A 33 39.10 -1.62 -0.02
C LYS A 33 38.98 -0.91 1.33
N ILE A 34 37.97 -1.28 2.13
CA ILE A 34 37.79 -0.74 3.49
C ILE A 34 38.92 -1.20 4.40
N GLU A 35 39.23 -2.50 4.41
CA GLU A 35 40.27 -3.10 5.26
C GLU A 35 41.67 -2.57 4.95
N ASN A 36 41.94 -2.20 3.69
CA ASN A 36 43.22 -1.63 3.25
C ASN A 36 43.25 -0.09 3.32
N SER A 37 42.22 0.57 3.86
CA SER A 37 42.23 2.02 4.00
C SER A 37 43.14 2.45 5.16
N SER A 38 43.84 3.57 5.00
CA SER A 38 44.67 4.15 6.07
C SER A 38 43.87 4.44 7.34
N THR A 39 42.60 4.82 7.20
CA THR A 39 41.67 5.04 8.32
C THR A 39 41.35 3.74 9.06
N PHE A 40 41.23 2.61 8.36
CA PHE A 40 41.03 1.32 9.02
C PHE A 40 42.28 0.86 9.77
N GLU A 41 43.46 1.13 9.22
CA GLU A 41 44.73 0.86 9.90
C GLU A 41 44.92 1.74 11.14
N SER A 42 44.51 3.01 11.09
CA SER A 42 44.64 3.94 12.21
C SER A 42 43.56 3.77 13.28
N ASP A 43 42.31 3.55 12.87
CA ASP A 43 41.15 3.41 13.76
C ASP A 43 40.09 2.44 13.20
N ALA A 44 40.34 1.15 13.41
CA ALA A 44 39.42 0.10 13.00
C ALA A 44 38.05 0.17 13.71
N ASP A 45 37.98 0.73 14.92
CA ASP A 45 36.74 0.79 15.71
C ASP A 45 35.83 1.92 15.23
N PHE A 46 36.40 3.05 14.80
CA PHE A 46 35.67 4.07 14.04
C PHE A 46 35.02 3.46 12.79
N VAL A 47 35.78 2.73 11.96
CA VAL A 47 35.25 2.15 10.72
C VAL A 47 34.17 1.10 11.00
N LYS A 48 34.33 0.28 12.04
CA LYS A 48 33.27 -0.67 12.49
C LYS A 48 31.99 0.08 12.88
N THR A 49 32.12 1.19 13.60
CA THR A 49 30.99 2.03 14.02
C THR A 49 30.32 2.68 12.83
N LEU A 50 31.10 3.17 11.87
CA LEU A 50 30.62 3.76 10.63
C LEU A 50 29.77 2.76 9.82
N ILE A 51 30.26 1.52 9.65
CA ILE A 51 29.52 0.45 8.98
C ILE A 51 28.20 0.17 9.70
N LYS A 52 28.23 0.09 11.04
CA LYS A 52 27.03 -0.15 11.83
C LYS A 52 26.01 0.97 11.63
N ASN A 53 26.44 2.23 11.67
CA ASN A 53 25.56 3.39 11.49
C ASN A 53 24.85 3.34 10.14
N TYR A 54 25.55 3.06 9.04
CA TYR A 54 24.90 2.96 7.73
C TYR A 54 23.90 1.80 7.63
N ILE A 55 24.20 0.66 8.28
CA ILE A 55 23.25 -0.46 8.37
C ILE A 55 22.00 -0.02 9.13
N ASP A 56 22.17 0.59 10.30
CA ASP A 56 21.08 1.03 11.17
C ASP A 56 20.22 2.11 10.50
N GLU A 57 20.84 3.06 9.80
CA GLU A 57 20.16 4.07 8.99
C GLU A 57 19.28 3.46 7.89
N ARG A 58 19.80 2.45 7.18
CA ARG A 58 19.03 1.76 6.15
C ARG A 58 17.86 1.00 6.77
N VAL A 59 18.08 0.27 7.85
CA VAL A 59 17.04 -0.50 8.54
C VAL A 59 15.93 0.44 9.02
N SER A 60 16.29 1.53 9.70
CA SER A 60 15.35 2.55 10.17
C SER A 60 14.53 3.17 9.01
N ARG A 61 15.19 3.47 7.88
CA ARG A 61 14.50 3.96 6.68
C ARG A 61 13.49 2.94 6.14
N ASN A 62 13.87 1.68 6.06
CA ASN A 62 13.00 0.61 5.55
C ASN A 62 11.81 0.36 6.48
N GLU A 63 12.01 0.36 7.79
CA GLU A 63 10.94 0.22 8.79
C GLU A 63 9.94 1.38 8.70
N ARG A 64 10.45 2.61 8.57
CA ARG A 64 9.61 3.79 8.36
C ARG A 64 8.80 3.68 7.07
N GLN A 65 9.43 3.24 5.98
CA GLN A 65 8.76 3.07 4.69
C GLN A 65 7.66 2.01 4.76
N ALA A 66 7.94 0.85 5.36
CA ALA A 66 6.97 -0.22 5.55
C ALA A 66 5.77 0.23 6.39
N THR A 67 6.01 1.05 7.41
CA THR A 67 4.94 1.64 8.24
C THR A 67 4.05 2.56 7.43
N LEU A 68 4.64 3.45 6.62
CA LEU A 68 3.89 4.36 5.73
C LEU A 68 3.09 3.60 4.68
N GLU A 69 3.64 2.54 4.09
CA GLU A 69 2.92 1.70 3.13
C GLU A 69 1.74 0.98 3.78
N LYS A 70 1.93 0.45 4.99
CA LYS A 70 0.83 -0.16 5.76
C LYS A 70 -0.28 0.84 6.04
N GLN A 71 0.05 2.06 6.47
CA GLN A 71 -0.94 3.13 6.70
C GLN A 71 -1.69 3.52 5.42
N LYS A 72 -1.00 3.61 4.27
CA LYS A 72 -1.64 3.88 2.98
C LYS A 72 -2.64 2.79 2.60
N ILE A 73 -2.27 1.52 2.79
CA ILE A 73 -3.16 0.38 2.53
C ILE A 73 -4.38 0.41 3.45
N GLU A 74 -4.18 0.68 4.73
CA GLU A 74 -5.27 0.76 5.71
C GLU A 74 -6.24 1.90 5.39
N PHE A 75 -5.71 3.08 5.04
CA PHE A 75 -6.52 4.22 4.61
C PHE A 75 -7.32 3.92 3.33
N ALA A 76 -6.70 3.29 2.33
CA ALA A 76 -7.38 2.90 1.10
C ALA A 76 -8.51 1.89 1.37
N LYS A 77 -8.30 0.94 2.29
CA LYS A 77 -9.36 -0.01 2.72
C LYS A 77 -10.55 0.70 3.36
N LEU A 78 -10.29 1.70 4.20
CA LEU A 78 -11.36 2.50 4.82
C LEU A 78 -12.16 3.28 3.77
N GLN A 79 -11.48 3.89 2.79
CA GLN A 79 -12.15 4.58 1.69
C GLN A 79 -13.01 3.63 0.84
N LEU A 80 -12.50 2.43 0.53
CA LEU A 80 -13.27 1.41 -0.20
C LEU A 80 -14.52 1.00 0.57
N ALA A 81 -14.39 0.70 1.87
CA ALA A 81 -15.55 0.33 2.70
C ALA A 81 -16.61 1.43 2.79
N GLN A 82 -16.21 2.70 2.79
CA GLN A 82 -17.14 3.82 2.74
C GLN A 82 -17.89 3.89 1.40
N LEU A 83 -17.19 3.72 0.28
CA LEU A 83 -17.78 3.71 -1.05
C LEU A 83 -18.71 2.52 -1.24
N GLU A 84 -18.33 1.32 -0.80
CA GLU A 84 -19.17 0.12 -0.86
C GLU A 84 -20.49 0.32 -0.10
N LYS A 85 -20.42 0.92 1.10
CA LYS A 85 -21.62 1.24 1.88
C LYS A 85 -22.51 2.29 1.20
N GLU A 86 -21.92 3.31 0.58
CA GLU A 86 -22.69 4.31 -0.17
C GLU A 86 -23.40 3.68 -1.38
N VAL A 87 -22.73 2.78 -2.11
CA VAL A 87 -23.33 2.02 -3.21
C VAL A 87 -24.48 1.13 -2.71
N GLU A 88 -24.33 0.44 -1.58
CA GLU A 88 -25.40 -0.36 -0.98
C GLU A 88 -26.62 0.50 -0.59
N LEU A 89 -26.38 1.70 -0.05
CA LEU A 89 -27.46 2.65 0.27
C LEU A 89 -28.17 3.18 -0.98
N GLN A 90 -27.45 3.40 -2.08
CA GLN A 90 -28.07 3.84 -3.33
C GLN A 90 -28.87 2.74 -4.01
N THR A 91 -28.38 1.49 -4.00
CA THR A 91 -29.11 0.35 -4.57
C THR A 91 -30.38 0.03 -3.79
N THR A 92 -30.38 0.18 -2.46
CA THR A 92 -31.59 0.03 -1.63
C THR A 92 -32.58 1.19 -1.81
N LYS A 93 -32.11 2.44 -1.92
CA LYS A 93 -32.96 3.61 -2.22
C LYS A 93 -33.58 3.58 -3.61
N ASN A 94 -32.85 3.07 -4.61
CA ASN A 94 -33.30 2.97 -6.00
C ASN A 94 -34.02 1.65 -6.31
N SER A 95 -34.06 0.71 -5.35
CA SER A 95 -34.94 -0.43 -5.46
C SER A 95 -36.39 0.08 -5.36
N PRO A 96 -37.24 -0.13 -6.37
CA PRO A 96 -38.65 0.22 -6.23
C PRO A 96 -39.19 -0.60 -5.06
N LEU A 97 -39.71 0.08 -4.04
CA LEU A 97 -40.56 -0.53 -3.03
C LEU A 97 -41.72 -1.20 -3.77
N VAL A 98 -41.61 -2.49 -4.07
CA VAL A 98 -42.74 -3.28 -4.56
C VAL A 98 -43.67 -3.47 -3.37
N SER A 99 -44.47 -2.45 -3.09
CA SER A 99 -45.57 -2.58 -2.15
C SER A 99 -46.62 -3.49 -2.79
N MET A 100 -46.54 -4.79 -2.51
CA MET A 100 -47.61 -5.72 -2.88
C MET A 100 -48.85 -5.39 -2.06
N LYS A 101 -49.74 -4.53 -2.60
CA LYS A 101 -51.09 -4.39 -2.06
C LYS A 101 -51.84 -5.68 -2.38
N ARG A 102 -52.10 -6.52 -1.36
CA ARG A 102 -53.03 -7.66 -1.47
C ARG A 102 -54.45 -7.13 -1.69
N ILE A 103 -54.87 -7.04 -2.94
CA ILE A 103 -56.27 -6.76 -3.28
C ILE A 103 -57.07 -8.04 -3.04
N LYS A 104 -57.81 -8.10 -1.92
CA LYS A 104 -58.80 -9.14 -1.67
C LYS A 104 -60.06 -8.82 -2.47
N HIS A 105 -60.18 -9.32 -3.70
CA HIS A 105 -61.47 -9.38 -4.36
C HIS A 105 -62.28 -10.56 -3.80
N ARG A 106 -63.48 -10.27 -3.30
CA ARG A 106 -64.50 -11.28 -3.02
C ARG A 106 -64.83 -11.98 -4.35
N CYS A 107 -64.60 -13.28 -4.38
CA CYS A 107 -64.80 -14.12 -5.54
C CYS A 107 -66.28 -14.15 -5.94
N GLY A 108 -66.53 -13.73 -7.18
CA GLY A 108 -67.66 -14.12 -8.02
C GLY A 108 -67.14 -14.19 -9.44
N GLN A 109 -66.59 -15.35 -9.81
CA GLN A 109 -66.11 -15.75 -11.14
C GLN A 109 -64.75 -15.21 -11.64
N ARG A 110 -63.83 -16.17 -11.81
CA ARG A 110 -62.78 -16.34 -12.84
C ARG A 110 -62.14 -15.07 -13.44
N THR A 111 -60.87 -14.86 -13.08
CA THR A 111 -59.66 -14.84 -13.96
C THR A 111 -58.63 -13.94 -13.28
N VAL A 112 -57.57 -14.52 -12.70
CA VAL A 112 -56.47 -13.75 -12.12
C VAL A 112 -55.54 -13.34 -13.27
N ARG A 113 -55.70 -12.13 -13.80
CA ARG A 113 -54.64 -11.49 -14.60
C ARG A 113 -53.75 -10.71 -13.65
N LEU A 114 -52.51 -11.19 -13.49
CA LEU A 114 -51.42 -10.41 -12.88
C LEU A 114 -51.16 -9.21 -13.81
N ALA A 115 -51.53 -8.01 -13.39
CA ALA A 115 -51.10 -6.79 -14.08
C ALA A 115 -49.81 -6.30 -13.40
N ILE A 116 -48.70 -6.36 -14.14
CA ILE A 116 -47.49 -5.62 -13.81
C ILE A 116 -47.77 -4.19 -14.24
N VAL A 117 -47.87 -3.26 -13.29
CA VAL A 117 -47.90 -1.82 -13.60
C VAL A 117 -46.46 -1.41 -13.81
N GLU A 118 -46.04 -1.27 -15.07
CA GLU A 118 -44.78 -0.60 -15.41
C GLU A 118 -44.92 0.88 -15.05
N SER A 119 -44.18 1.33 -14.04
CA SER A 119 -44.00 2.74 -13.75
C SER A 119 -43.06 3.36 -14.77
N VAL A 120 -43.59 4.32 -15.54
CA VAL A 120 -42.84 5.16 -16.50
C VAL A 120 -41.76 5.94 -15.75
N VAL A 121 -40.50 5.74 -16.15
CA VAL A 121 -39.36 6.56 -15.69
C VAL A 121 -39.43 7.88 -16.45
N VAL A 122 -39.74 8.97 -15.74
CA VAL A 122 -39.56 10.34 -16.27
C VAL A 122 -38.12 10.75 -15.92
N GLU A 123 -37.27 10.85 -16.94
CA GLU A 123 -35.92 11.39 -16.78
C GLU A 123 -35.98 12.87 -16.35
N PRO A 124 -35.13 13.31 -15.40
CA PRO A 124 -35.09 14.71 -15.02
C PRO A 124 -34.42 15.53 -16.14
N SER A 125 -35.15 16.50 -16.67
CA SER A 125 -34.63 17.50 -17.59
C SER A 125 -33.58 18.36 -16.86
N SER A 126 -32.33 18.32 -17.31
CA SER A 126 -31.28 19.24 -16.87
C SER A 126 -31.62 20.67 -17.32
N ASN A 127 -31.58 21.61 -16.38
CA ASN A 127 -31.48 23.05 -16.63
C ASN A 127 -30.18 23.56 -16.00
#